data_AF-A0A1F5B1Y1-F1
#
_entry.id   AF-A0A1F5B1Y1-F1
#
_cell.length_a   1.000
_cell.length_b   1.000
_cell.length_c   1.000
_cell.angle_alpha   90.00
_cell.angle_beta   90.00
_cell.angle_gamma   90.00
#
_symmetry.space_group_name_H-M   'P 1'
#
loop_
_entity.id
_entity.type
_entity.pdbx_description
1 polymer ?
#
loop_
_entity_poly.entity_id
_entity_poly.type
_entity_poly.pdbx_seq_one_letter_code
_entity_poly.pdbx_strand_id
1 'polypeptide(L)'
;MKRISRPTNWVLVVELDDVVRRRDSAKPNLYVGLTIEAPVVRYERLKMGYGPAWLRGHLVRLRDDLVSGPFLSQEEARRELRMAIRCLRNEGYTINRDTRVWTVYVIELDPKGSKDPGKGYVYVGETSKAPEERFKEHIKGKRNKRGRLYSRSVRKHGRSLRLDLAPDIKYFDAASSKAAEKRWARKMRDEGYKVVGGH
;
A
#
# COMPACT_ATOMS: atom_id res chain seq x y z
N MET A 1 -34.53 32.07 -6.11
CA MET A 1 -33.92 31.07 -7.02
C MET A 1 -32.49 30.78 -6.57
N LYS A 2 -32.15 29.54 -6.17
CA LYS A 2 -30.76 29.16 -5.94
C LYS A 2 -30.03 29.11 -7.29
N ARG A 3 -28.94 29.88 -7.43
CA ARG A 3 -28.08 29.85 -8.61
C ARG A 3 -27.52 28.43 -8.75
N ILE A 4 -27.92 27.69 -9.78
CA ILE A 4 -27.37 26.36 -10.06
C ILE A 4 -25.90 26.57 -10.42
N SER A 5 -25.00 26.12 -9.55
CA SER A 5 -23.56 26.21 -9.78
C SER A 5 -23.20 25.33 -10.97
N ARG A 6 -22.41 25.86 -11.91
CA ARG A 6 -21.85 25.06 -12.99
C ARG A 6 -20.88 24.02 -12.40
N PRO A 7 -20.85 22.77 -12.91
CA PRO A 7 -19.91 21.77 -12.45
C PRO A 7 -18.49 22.17 -12.88
N THR A 8 -17.58 22.27 -11.92
CA THR A 8 -16.20 22.71 -12.14
C THR A 8 -15.17 21.80 -11.52
N ASN A 9 -15.55 20.87 -10.63
CA ASN A 9 -14.60 20.05 -9.90
C ASN A 9 -14.20 18.82 -10.72
N TRP A 10 -12.93 18.50 -10.81
CA TRP A 10 -12.43 17.32 -11.52
C TRP A 10 -11.49 16.51 -10.65
N VAL A 11 -11.43 15.21 -10.93
CA VAL A 11 -10.31 14.36 -10.54
C VAL A 11 -9.35 14.32 -11.72
N LEU A 12 -8.19 14.96 -11.54
CA LEU A 12 -7.10 14.99 -12.50
C LEU A 12 -6.21 13.77 -12.31
N VAL A 13 -5.82 13.12 -13.42
CA VAL A 13 -4.82 12.06 -13.43
C VAL A 13 -3.75 12.37 -14.46
N VAL A 14 -2.49 12.44 -14.02
CA VAL A 14 -1.33 12.72 -14.88
C VAL A 14 -0.34 11.58 -14.73
N GLU A 15 0.09 11.02 -15.85
CA GLU A 15 1.18 10.05 -15.90
C GLU A 15 2.51 10.74 -15.70
N LEU A 16 3.36 10.13 -14.88
CA LEU A 16 4.69 10.61 -14.57
C LEU A 16 5.73 9.57 -15.00
N ASP A 17 6.96 10.04 -15.17
CA ASP A 17 8.14 9.17 -15.29
C ASP A 17 8.44 8.46 -13.95
N ASP A 18 9.64 7.87 -13.83
CA ASP A 18 10.06 7.15 -12.63
C ASP A 18 10.61 8.07 -11.54
N VAL A 19 9.89 9.17 -11.26
CA VAL A 19 10.14 10.10 -10.14
C VAL A 19 10.33 9.39 -8.81
N VAL A 20 9.70 8.22 -8.62
CA VAL A 20 10.03 7.23 -7.59
C VAL A 20 9.89 5.82 -8.16
N ARG A 21 10.45 4.83 -7.43
CA ARG A 21 10.32 3.41 -7.76
C ARG A 21 8.86 2.99 -7.94
N ARG A 22 8.57 2.31 -9.06
CA ARG A 22 7.27 1.70 -9.33
C ARG A 22 6.95 0.56 -8.36
N ARG A 23 5.68 0.44 -7.98
CA ARG A 23 5.18 -0.69 -7.17
C ARG A 23 5.03 -1.95 -8.02
N ASP A 24 4.54 -1.77 -9.22
CA ASP A 24 4.52 -2.74 -10.32
C ASP A 24 5.29 -2.13 -11.50
N SER A 25 6.31 -2.82 -12.00
CA SER A 25 7.14 -2.32 -13.10
C SER A 25 6.35 -2.04 -14.39
N ALA A 26 5.23 -2.74 -14.59
CA ALA A 26 4.34 -2.56 -15.75
C ALA A 26 3.39 -1.35 -15.59
N LYS A 27 3.31 -0.72 -14.42
CA LYS A 27 2.39 0.39 -14.13
C LYS A 27 3.17 1.69 -13.84
N PRO A 28 2.87 2.80 -14.54
CA PRO A 28 3.60 4.06 -14.34
C PRO A 28 3.30 4.71 -12.98
N ASN A 29 4.09 5.72 -12.65
CA ASN A 29 3.74 6.66 -11.58
C ASN A 29 2.59 7.56 -12.05
N LEU A 30 1.62 7.83 -11.17
CA LEU A 30 0.55 8.77 -11.44
C LEU A 30 0.51 9.87 -10.36
N TYR A 31 0.29 11.10 -10.81
CA TYR A 31 -0.26 12.17 -9.98
C TYR A 31 -1.78 12.13 -10.06
N VAL A 32 -2.44 12.05 -8.91
CA VAL A 32 -3.91 12.10 -8.82
C VAL A 32 -4.30 13.19 -7.83
N GLY A 33 -5.10 14.15 -8.30
CA GLY A 33 -5.45 15.34 -7.52
C GLY A 33 -6.78 15.96 -7.93
N LEU A 34 -7.22 16.95 -7.15
CA LEU A 34 -8.40 17.75 -7.48
C LEU A 34 -8.02 19.01 -8.23
N THR A 35 -8.90 19.45 -9.12
CA THR A 35 -8.81 20.74 -9.80
C THR A 35 -10.19 21.33 -10.03
N ILE A 36 -10.29 22.65 -10.07
CA ILE A 36 -11.49 23.38 -10.51
C ILE A 36 -11.39 23.88 -11.95
N GLU A 37 -10.20 23.77 -12.53
CA GLU A 37 -9.92 24.06 -13.94
C GLU A 37 -10.13 22.80 -14.77
N ALA A 38 -10.47 22.96 -16.05
CA ALA A 38 -10.50 21.85 -16.98
C ALA A 38 -9.15 21.07 -16.96
N PRO A 39 -9.17 19.72 -17.06
CA PRO A 39 -7.99 18.88 -16.91
C PRO A 39 -6.81 19.28 -17.80
N VAL A 40 -7.06 19.60 -19.07
CA VAL A 40 -6.05 20.06 -20.03
C VAL A 40 -5.41 21.38 -19.58
N VAL A 41 -6.22 22.36 -19.14
CA VAL A 41 -5.72 23.64 -18.63
C VAL A 41 -4.87 23.42 -17.39
N ARG A 42 -5.33 22.59 -16.46
CA ARG A 42 -4.58 22.28 -15.24
C ARG A 42 -3.25 21.59 -15.56
N TYR A 43 -3.24 20.67 -16.51
CA TYR A 43 -2.05 19.96 -16.96
C TYR A 43 -1.00 20.90 -17.57
N GLU A 44 -1.39 21.84 -18.43
CA GLU A 44 -0.47 22.86 -18.96
C GLU A 44 0.09 23.76 -17.86
N ARG A 45 -0.74 24.15 -16.89
CA ARG A 45 -0.25 24.89 -15.70
C ARG A 45 0.74 24.08 -14.88
N LEU A 46 0.56 22.77 -14.75
CA LEU A 46 1.53 21.91 -14.06
C LEU A 46 2.87 21.87 -14.81
N LYS A 47 2.88 21.83 -16.15
CA LYS A 47 4.11 21.93 -16.96
C LYS A 47 4.86 23.23 -16.73
N MET A 48 4.13 24.34 -16.57
CA MET A 48 4.68 25.65 -16.23
C MET A 48 5.15 25.75 -14.76
N GLY A 49 5.05 24.68 -13.98
CA GLY A 49 5.51 24.63 -12.60
C GLY A 49 4.50 25.11 -11.56
N TYR A 50 3.23 25.36 -11.94
CA TYR A 50 2.15 25.68 -11.01
C TYR A 50 1.62 24.42 -10.31
N GLY A 51 2.48 23.68 -9.63
CA GLY A 51 2.17 22.46 -8.91
C GLY A 51 3.17 22.15 -7.82
N PRO A 52 3.00 21.02 -7.11
CA PRO A 52 4.02 20.52 -6.20
C PRO A 52 5.39 20.44 -6.87
N ALA A 53 6.43 20.91 -6.17
CA ALA A 53 7.79 20.99 -6.73
C ALA A 53 8.31 19.64 -7.26
N TRP A 54 7.91 18.54 -6.62
CA TRP A 54 8.30 17.17 -7.02
C TRP A 54 7.70 16.69 -8.35
N LEU A 55 6.74 17.41 -8.93
CA LEU A 55 6.22 17.11 -10.27
C LEU A 55 7.06 17.74 -11.39
N ARG A 56 7.82 18.79 -11.09
CA ARG A 56 8.51 19.58 -12.12
C ARG A 56 9.48 18.69 -12.90
N GLY A 57 9.34 18.66 -14.22
CA GLY A 57 10.17 17.85 -15.12
C GLY A 57 9.78 16.38 -15.22
N HIS A 58 8.78 15.92 -14.46
CA HIS A 58 8.39 14.50 -14.40
C HIS A 58 7.06 14.19 -15.09
N LEU A 59 6.37 15.20 -15.65
CA LEU A 59 5.10 15.02 -16.34
C LEU A 59 5.30 14.33 -17.69
N VAL A 60 4.63 13.20 -17.91
CA VAL A 60 4.65 12.48 -19.20
C VAL A 60 3.43 12.88 -20.04
N ARG A 61 2.22 12.63 -19.54
CA ARG A 61 0.97 12.96 -20.26
C ARG A 61 -0.23 13.07 -19.33
N LEU A 62 -1.24 13.81 -19.76
CA LEU A 62 -2.58 13.74 -19.16
C LEU A 62 -3.18 12.34 -19.46
N ARG A 63 -3.78 11.72 -18.45
CA ARG A 63 -4.49 10.44 -18.59
C ARG A 63 -5.98 10.70 -18.66
N ASP A 64 -6.42 11.24 -19.79
CA ASP A 64 -7.83 11.54 -20.04
C ASP A 64 -8.73 10.31 -19.86
N ASP A 65 -8.20 9.11 -20.10
CA ASP A 65 -8.86 7.83 -19.85
C ASP A 65 -9.11 7.52 -18.37
N LEU A 66 -8.39 8.18 -17.45
CA LEU A 66 -8.52 8.02 -16.00
C LEU A 66 -9.06 9.27 -15.30
N VAL A 67 -9.23 10.37 -16.01
CA VAL A 67 -9.82 11.61 -15.49
C VAL A 67 -11.31 11.41 -15.25
N SER A 68 -11.87 12.09 -14.26
CA SER A 68 -13.31 12.05 -13.98
C SER A 68 -13.86 13.42 -13.63
N GLY A 69 -15.11 13.67 -14.01
CA GLY A 69 -15.82 14.94 -13.81
C GLY A 69 -16.33 15.55 -15.12
N PRO A 70 -16.81 16.81 -15.09
CA PRO A 70 -16.83 17.67 -13.92
C PRO A 70 -17.95 17.29 -12.93
N PHE A 71 -17.69 17.46 -11.64
CA PHE A 71 -18.64 17.26 -10.55
C PHE A 71 -19.23 18.60 -10.09
N LEU A 72 -20.51 18.56 -9.70
CA LEU A 72 -21.24 19.73 -9.22
C LEU A 72 -20.70 20.22 -7.89
N SER A 73 -20.31 19.29 -7.01
CA SER A 73 -19.79 19.62 -5.68
C SER A 73 -18.36 19.15 -5.46
N GLN A 74 -17.65 19.87 -4.59
CA GLN A 74 -16.33 19.45 -4.12
C GLN A 74 -16.41 18.15 -3.31
N GLU A 75 -17.54 17.86 -2.65
CA GLU A 75 -17.72 16.63 -1.87
C GLU A 75 -17.76 15.39 -2.77
N GLU A 76 -18.52 15.44 -3.86
CA GLU A 76 -18.56 14.38 -4.89
C GLU A 76 -17.18 14.16 -5.48
N ALA A 77 -16.49 15.22 -5.90
CA ALA A 77 -15.13 15.11 -6.44
C ALA A 77 -14.15 14.50 -5.42
N ARG A 78 -14.27 14.85 -4.13
CA ARG A 78 -13.46 14.24 -3.05
C ARG A 78 -13.78 12.77 -2.84
N ARG A 79 -15.04 12.37 -3.00
CA ARG A 79 -15.46 10.95 -2.93
C ARG A 79 -14.86 10.18 -4.09
N GLU A 80 -14.98 10.72 -5.30
CA GLU A 80 -14.39 10.12 -6.50
C GLU A 80 -12.87 10.02 -6.38
N LEU A 81 -12.19 11.09 -5.94
CA LEU A 81 -10.74 11.09 -5.71
C LEU A 81 -10.31 9.94 -4.80
N ARG A 82 -11.03 9.71 -3.69
CA ARG A 82 -10.73 8.61 -2.78
C ARG A 82 -10.92 7.25 -3.44
N MET A 83 -11.95 7.09 -4.27
CA MET A 83 -12.21 5.86 -5.00
C MET A 83 -11.17 5.61 -6.10
N ALA A 84 -10.89 6.60 -6.94
CA ALA A 84 -9.85 6.54 -7.98
C ALA A 84 -8.47 6.17 -7.37
N ILE A 85 -8.04 6.86 -6.29
CA ILE A 85 -6.79 6.53 -5.60
C ILE A 85 -6.81 5.08 -5.09
N ARG A 86 -7.93 4.61 -4.53
CA ARG A 86 -8.06 3.25 -4.01
C ARG A 86 -7.98 2.22 -5.14
N CYS A 87 -8.76 2.36 -6.20
CA CYS A 87 -8.81 1.43 -7.33
C CYS A 87 -7.46 1.36 -8.05
N LEU A 88 -6.90 2.52 -8.42
CA LEU A 88 -5.61 2.58 -9.11
C LEU A 88 -4.47 2.01 -8.23
N ARG A 89 -4.49 2.27 -6.91
CA ARG A 89 -3.52 1.62 -6.02
C ARG A 89 -3.68 0.10 -6.02
N ASN A 90 -4.90 -0.42 -5.95
CA ASN A 90 -5.15 -1.85 -5.95
C ASN A 90 -4.72 -2.52 -7.27
N GLU A 91 -4.78 -1.79 -8.39
CA GLU A 91 -4.28 -2.22 -9.71
C GLU A 91 -2.74 -2.16 -9.85
N GLY A 92 -2.03 -1.69 -8.83
CA GLY A 92 -0.55 -1.67 -8.81
C GLY A 92 0.09 -0.35 -9.20
N TYR A 93 -0.66 0.70 -9.52
CA TYR A 93 -0.09 2.01 -9.81
C TYR A 93 0.60 2.64 -8.59
N THR A 94 1.69 3.37 -8.84
CA THR A 94 2.34 4.23 -7.84
C THR A 94 1.68 5.60 -7.84
N ILE A 95 0.86 5.87 -6.82
CA ILE A 95 0.07 7.11 -6.75
C ILE A 95 0.72 8.11 -5.80
N ASN A 96 0.97 9.33 -6.29
CA ASN A 96 1.47 10.45 -5.48
C ASN A 96 2.73 10.10 -4.65
N ARG A 97 3.66 9.37 -5.27
CA ARG A 97 4.91 8.84 -4.69
C ARG A 97 4.74 7.80 -3.58
N ASP A 98 3.55 7.22 -3.41
CA ASP A 98 3.35 6.13 -2.46
C ASP A 98 3.91 4.82 -3.01
N THR A 99 5.11 4.44 -2.57
CA THR A 99 5.82 3.24 -3.02
C THR A 99 5.53 2.00 -2.17
N ARG A 100 4.59 2.08 -1.20
CA ARG A 100 4.36 0.98 -0.26
C ARG A 100 3.80 -0.24 -0.99
N VAL A 101 4.50 -1.36 -0.85
CA VAL A 101 4.05 -2.68 -1.29
C VAL A 101 4.09 -3.58 -0.07
N TRP A 102 3.01 -4.30 0.17
CA TRP A 102 2.86 -5.18 1.32
C TRP A 102 3.20 -6.61 0.92
N THR A 103 3.83 -7.34 1.84
CA THR A 103 4.16 -8.76 1.69
C THR A 103 3.76 -9.51 2.95
N VAL A 104 3.42 -10.78 2.80
CA VAL A 104 3.26 -11.70 3.94
C VAL A 104 4.59 -12.41 4.13
N TYR A 105 5.03 -12.53 5.38
CA TYR A 105 6.26 -13.22 5.74
C TYR A 105 6.02 -14.23 6.85
N VAL A 106 6.90 -15.21 6.93
CA VAL A 106 6.90 -16.25 7.97
C VAL A 106 8.21 -16.19 8.75
N ILE A 107 8.12 -16.27 10.06
CA ILE A 107 9.27 -16.39 10.97
C ILE A 107 9.17 -17.73 11.68
N GLU A 108 10.27 -18.46 11.71
CA GLU A 108 10.42 -19.63 12.58
C GLU A 108 10.59 -19.19 14.03
N LEU A 109 9.79 -19.80 14.91
CA LEU A 109 9.87 -19.62 16.35
C LEU A 109 10.49 -20.86 16.99
N ASP A 110 11.17 -20.65 18.13
CA ASP A 110 11.73 -21.71 18.95
C ASP A 110 10.62 -22.67 19.42
N PRO A 111 10.67 -23.97 19.06
CA PRO A 111 9.67 -24.95 19.46
C PRO A 111 9.46 -25.03 20.97
N LYS A 112 10.46 -24.72 21.80
CA LYS A 112 10.32 -24.66 23.28
C LYS A 112 9.29 -23.62 23.74
N GLY A 113 8.94 -22.67 22.87
CA GLY A 113 7.87 -21.69 23.09
C GLY A 113 6.45 -22.22 22.87
N SER A 114 6.29 -23.47 22.45
CA SER A 114 5.00 -24.16 22.30
C SER A 114 5.04 -25.53 22.97
N LYS A 115 3.94 -25.95 23.61
CA LYS A 115 3.81 -27.31 24.15
C LYS A 115 3.63 -28.37 23.06
N ASP A 116 3.07 -27.96 21.93
CA ASP A 116 2.82 -28.80 20.77
C ASP A 116 3.12 -27.99 19.49
N PRO A 117 4.35 -28.09 18.97
CA PRO A 117 4.73 -27.38 17.75
C PRO A 117 4.24 -28.10 16.49
N GLY A 118 3.77 -29.35 16.56
CA GLY A 118 3.47 -30.15 15.37
C GLY A 118 4.64 -30.18 14.38
N LYS A 119 4.38 -29.79 13.13
CA LYS A 119 5.39 -29.64 12.07
C LYS A 119 6.40 -28.50 12.31
N GLY A 120 6.05 -27.55 13.17
CA GLY A 120 6.91 -26.43 13.55
C GLY A 120 6.13 -25.27 14.15
N TYR A 121 6.81 -24.43 14.93
CA TYR A 121 6.22 -23.23 15.52
C TYR A 121 6.60 -22.00 14.69
N VAL A 122 5.61 -21.30 14.13
CA VAL A 122 5.84 -20.17 13.23
C VAL A 122 5.01 -18.96 13.60
N TYR A 123 5.49 -17.79 13.21
CA TYR A 123 4.75 -16.55 13.20
C TYR A 123 4.49 -16.12 11.76
N VAL A 124 3.23 -15.82 11.45
CA VAL A 124 2.81 -15.23 10.17
C VAL A 124 2.46 -13.78 10.41
N GLY A 125 2.97 -12.88 9.57
CA GLY A 125 2.70 -11.46 9.64
C GLY A 125 2.76 -10.79 8.27
N GLU A 126 2.27 -9.55 8.20
CA GLU A 126 2.41 -8.69 7.02
C GLU A 126 3.34 -7.50 7.29
N THR A 127 3.98 -6.99 6.24
CA THR A 127 4.68 -5.71 6.32
C THR A 127 4.79 -4.99 4.97
N SER A 128 4.90 -3.66 5.00
CA SER A 128 5.30 -2.83 3.85
C SER A 128 6.79 -2.49 3.83
N LYS A 129 7.58 -3.05 4.76
CA LYS A 129 9.04 -3.00 4.78
C LYS A 129 9.62 -4.28 4.19
N ALA A 130 10.93 -4.34 4.03
CA ALA A 130 11.59 -5.61 3.79
C ALA A 130 11.34 -6.58 4.98
N PRO A 131 11.03 -7.87 4.75
CA PRO A 131 10.85 -8.86 5.82
C PRO A 131 12.03 -8.90 6.81
N GLU A 132 13.25 -8.72 6.33
CA GLU A 132 14.50 -8.69 7.12
C GLU A 132 14.52 -7.52 8.08
N GLU A 133 14.14 -6.32 7.60
CA GLU A 133 14.01 -5.14 8.44
C GLU A 133 12.92 -5.34 9.49
N ARG A 134 11.78 -5.92 9.08
CA ARG A 134 10.67 -6.18 10.00
C ARG A 134 11.05 -7.20 11.07
N PHE A 135 11.79 -8.24 10.71
CA PHE A 135 12.33 -9.22 11.64
C PHE A 135 13.30 -8.57 12.64
N LYS A 136 14.23 -7.74 12.16
CA LYS A 136 15.13 -6.95 13.03
C LYS A 136 14.34 -6.06 14.00
N GLU A 137 13.25 -5.43 13.57
CA GLU A 137 12.37 -4.64 14.45
C GLU A 137 11.74 -5.50 15.54
N HIS A 138 11.34 -6.74 15.21
CA HIS A 138 10.78 -7.66 16.19
C HIS A 138 11.79 -8.06 17.25
N ILE A 139 12.98 -8.52 16.83
CA ILE A 139 14.05 -8.96 17.73
C ILE A 139 14.52 -7.81 18.62
N LYS A 140 14.75 -6.62 18.05
CA LYS A 140 15.13 -5.41 18.81
C LYS A 140 14.01 -4.89 19.71
N GLY A 141 12.77 -5.34 19.51
CA GLY A 141 11.63 -4.93 20.33
C GLY A 141 11.26 -3.47 20.14
N LYS A 142 11.31 -2.99 18.89
CA LYS A 142 11.13 -1.58 18.55
C LYS A 142 9.77 -1.03 19.04
N ARG A 143 9.76 0.20 19.54
CA ARG A 143 8.57 0.92 19.99
C ARG A 143 8.46 2.26 19.28
N ASN A 144 7.25 2.81 19.20
CA ASN A 144 7.00 4.18 18.78
C ASN A 144 6.07 4.87 19.78
N LYS A 145 5.72 6.14 19.52
CA LYS A 145 4.81 6.94 20.35
C LYS A 145 3.43 6.28 20.56
N ARG A 146 3.01 5.38 19.65
CA ARG A 146 1.71 4.69 19.69
C ARG A 146 1.77 3.31 20.34
N GLY A 147 2.97 2.84 20.73
CA GLY A 147 3.15 1.57 21.41
C GLY A 147 4.21 0.68 20.78
N ARG A 148 3.96 -0.63 20.83
CA ARG A 148 4.94 -1.65 20.41
C ARG A 148 4.81 -1.92 18.92
N LEU A 149 5.94 -2.01 18.23
CA LEU A 149 6.01 -2.39 16.81
C LEU A 149 6.39 -3.86 16.63
N TYR A 150 6.44 -4.66 17.69
CA TYR A 150 6.88 -6.06 17.65
C TYR A 150 5.88 -7.02 18.30
N SER A 151 5.93 -8.29 17.88
CA SER A 151 5.23 -9.43 18.49
C SER A 151 6.03 -9.97 19.68
N ARG A 152 5.36 -10.22 20.82
CA ARG A 152 6.02 -10.76 22.02
C ARG A 152 6.64 -12.13 21.73
N SER A 153 5.90 -12.97 21.01
CA SER A 153 6.34 -14.32 20.65
C SER A 153 7.58 -14.27 19.75
N VAL A 154 7.61 -13.38 18.75
CA VAL A 154 8.78 -13.23 17.88
C VAL A 154 9.99 -12.67 18.64
N ARG A 155 9.81 -11.69 19.52
CA ARG A 155 10.95 -11.17 20.31
C ARG A 155 11.54 -12.24 21.23
N LYS A 156 10.70 -13.08 21.83
CA LYS A 156 11.14 -14.09 22.81
C LYS A 156 11.66 -15.37 22.15
N HIS A 157 11.07 -15.77 21.02
CA HIS A 157 11.28 -17.08 20.40
C HIS A 157 11.69 -17.02 18.92
N GLY A 158 11.73 -15.85 18.28
CA GLY A 158 12.08 -15.75 16.85
C GLY A 158 13.50 -16.20 16.55
N ARG A 159 13.66 -17.13 15.61
CA ARG A 159 14.93 -17.71 15.19
C ARG A 159 15.40 -17.16 13.84
N SER A 160 14.58 -17.30 12.80
CA SER A 160 14.94 -16.93 11.43
C SER A 160 13.70 -16.66 10.57
N LEU A 161 13.91 -15.95 9.45
CA LEU A 161 12.88 -15.83 8.41
C LEU A 161 12.79 -17.14 7.61
N ARG A 162 11.57 -17.55 7.31
CA ARG A 162 11.24 -18.71 6.46
C ARG A 162 10.58 -18.22 5.19
N LEU A 163 11.37 -17.61 4.31
CA LEU A 163 10.89 -17.10 3.02
C LEU A 163 10.37 -18.23 2.12
N ASP A 164 10.89 -19.45 2.31
CA ASP A 164 10.40 -20.68 1.68
C ASP A 164 8.94 -21.02 2.04
N LEU A 165 8.47 -20.59 3.22
CA LEU A 165 7.09 -20.78 3.69
C LEU A 165 6.20 -19.56 3.41
N ALA A 166 6.79 -18.44 2.96
CA ALA A 166 6.06 -17.22 2.67
C ALA A 166 5.53 -17.24 1.23
N PRO A 167 4.36 -16.63 0.96
CA PRO A 167 3.88 -16.49 -0.40
C PRO A 167 4.70 -15.43 -1.14
N ASP A 168 5.14 -15.71 -2.36
CA ASP A 168 5.73 -14.71 -3.26
C ASP A 168 4.64 -13.88 -3.96
N ILE A 169 3.81 -13.21 -3.15
CA ILE A 169 2.70 -12.38 -3.61
C ILE A 169 2.81 -11.00 -2.98
N LYS A 170 2.77 -9.98 -3.84
CA LYS A 170 2.73 -8.58 -3.46
C LYS A 170 1.29 -8.10 -3.34
N TYR A 171 1.04 -7.27 -2.32
CA TYR A 171 -0.26 -6.66 -2.08
C TYR A 171 -0.13 -5.15 -2.12
N PHE A 172 -1.09 -4.51 -2.81
CA PHE A 172 -1.05 -3.06 -3.03
C PHE A 172 -1.97 -2.27 -2.10
N ASP A 173 -2.58 -2.92 -1.12
CA ASP A 173 -3.29 -2.25 -0.05
C ASP A 173 -3.23 -3.07 1.24
N ALA A 174 -3.39 -2.37 2.36
CA ALA A 174 -3.28 -2.96 3.69
C ALA A 174 -4.44 -3.89 4.05
N ALA A 175 -5.61 -3.76 3.41
CA ALA A 175 -6.74 -4.65 3.68
C ALA A 175 -6.51 -6.00 3.00
N SER A 176 -6.04 -6.00 1.75
CA SER A 176 -5.66 -7.20 1.02
C SER A 176 -4.50 -7.94 1.68
N SER A 177 -3.48 -7.23 2.17
CA SER A 177 -2.35 -7.86 2.88
C SER A 177 -2.77 -8.53 4.19
N LYS A 178 -3.64 -7.91 4.98
CA LYS A 178 -4.21 -8.51 6.20
C LYS A 178 -5.08 -9.73 5.91
N ALA A 179 -5.93 -9.63 4.88
CA ALA A 179 -6.73 -10.77 4.45
C ALA A 179 -5.83 -11.93 4.00
N ALA A 180 -4.72 -11.64 3.33
CA ALA A 180 -3.72 -12.63 2.96
C ALA A 180 -2.99 -13.22 4.17
N GLU A 181 -2.57 -12.41 5.13
CA GLU A 181 -1.95 -12.85 6.39
C GLU A 181 -2.84 -13.88 7.10
N LYS A 182 -4.13 -13.56 7.24
CA LYS A 182 -5.13 -14.45 7.86
C LYS A 182 -5.33 -15.75 7.10
N ARG A 183 -5.44 -15.68 5.77
CA ARG A 183 -5.56 -16.88 4.91
C ARG A 183 -4.32 -17.76 5.02
N TRP A 184 -3.13 -17.16 4.97
CA TRP A 184 -1.87 -17.90 5.03
C TRP A 184 -1.66 -18.54 6.39
N ALA A 185 -2.00 -17.84 7.47
CA ALA A 185 -1.97 -18.41 8.82
C ALA A 185 -2.94 -19.58 8.98
N ARG A 186 -4.10 -19.57 8.32
CA ARG A 186 -5.01 -20.73 8.29
C ARG A 186 -4.37 -21.90 7.54
N LYS A 187 -3.90 -21.66 6.32
CA LYS A 187 -3.21 -22.68 5.51
C LYS A 187 -2.08 -23.37 6.28
N MET A 188 -1.23 -22.60 6.95
CA MET A 188 -0.13 -23.15 7.76
C MET A 188 -0.62 -24.02 8.93
N ARG A 189 -1.74 -23.66 9.58
CA ARG A 189 -2.35 -24.51 10.61
C ARG A 189 -2.88 -25.81 10.03
N ASP A 190 -3.52 -25.75 8.86
CA ASP A 190 -4.04 -26.92 8.17
C ASP A 190 -2.91 -27.87 7.71
N GLU A 191 -1.74 -27.32 7.40
CA GLU A 191 -0.50 -28.09 7.12
C GLU A 191 0.22 -28.63 8.37
N GLY A 192 -0.33 -28.42 9.57
CA GLY A 192 0.18 -28.97 10.82
C GLY A 192 1.18 -28.09 11.57
N TYR A 193 1.37 -26.82 11.19
CA TYR A 193 2.18 -25.89 11.97
C TYR A 193 1.40 -25.28 13.13
N LYS A 194 2.10 -25.04 14.24
CA LYS A 194 1.60 -24.13 15.27
C LYS A 194 1.85 -22.68 14.84
N VAL A 195 0.78 -21.88 14.70
CA VAL A 195 0.89 -20.51 14.15
C VAL A 195 0.49 -19.43 15.16
N VAL A 196 1.35 -18.41 15.30
CA VAL A 196 1.05 -17.12 15.96
C VAL A 196 0.85 -16.03 14.89
N GLY A 197 -0.09 -15.11 15.11
CA GLY A 197 -0.42 -14.05 14.15
C GLY A 197 -1.54 -14.47 13.18
N GLY A 198 -1.67 -13.76 12.06
CA GLY A 198 -2.76 -13.96 11.10
C GLY A 198 -4.11 -13.48 11.61
N HIS A 199 -4.17 -12.23 12.06
CA HIS A 199 -5.38 -11.60 12.60
C HIS A 199 -6.28 -11.00 11.50
#